data_AF-A0A9D5VCL2-F1
#
_entry.id   AF-A0A9D5VCL2-F1
#
_cell.length_a   1.000
_cell.length_b   1.000
_cell.length_c   1.000
_cell.angle_alpha   90.00
_cell.angle_beta   90.00
_cell.angle_gamma   90.00
#
_symmetry.space_group_name_H-M   'P 1'
#
loop_
_entity.id
_entity.type
_entity.pdbx_description
1 polymer ?
#
loop_
_entity_poly.entity_id
_entity_poly.type
_entity_poly.pdbx_seq_one_letter_code
_entity_poly.pdbx_strand_id
1 'polypeptide(L)' 'PSDNLKAAIAGETHEYTDMYPGMAKQAREEGFDEIADWFETLAKAEKSHAGRFQKALDNLD' A
#
# COMPACT_ATOMS: atom_id res chain seq x y z
N PRO A 1 -1.63 -1.94 -21.21
CA PRO A 1 -0.58 -1.24 -20.41
C PRO A 1 -1.16 -0.26 -19.39
N SER A 2 -1.95 0.74 -19.84
CA SER A 2 -2.65 1.69 -18.94
C SER A 2 -3.56 0.97 -17.93
N ASP A 3 -4.37 0.01 -18.37
CA ASP A 3 -5.35 -0.64 -17.48
C ASP A 3 -4.67 -1.48 -16.39
N ASN A 4 -3.55 -2.11 -16.71
CA ASN A 4 -2.74 -2.85 -15.72
C ASN A 4 -2.14 -1.89 -14.68
N LEU A 5 -1.68 -0.70 -15.10
CA LEU A 5 -1.16 0.31 -14.18
C LEU A 5 -2.26 0.89 -13.30
N LYS A 6 -3.44 1.18 -13.86
CA LYS A 6 -4.60 1.65 -13.10
C LYS A 6 -5.04 0.61 -12.06
N ALA A 7 -5.07 -0.67 -12.44
CA ALA A 7 -5.37 -1.76 -11.51
C ALA A 7 -4.32 -1.87 -10.40
N ALA A 8 -3.02 -1.79 -10.74
CA ALA A 8 -1.94 -1.80 -9.76
C ALA A 8 -2.05 -0.60 -8.80
N ILE A 9 -2.22 0.63 -9.31
CA ILE A 9 -2.39 1.83 -8.48
C ILE A 9 -3.56 1.68 -7.52
N ALA A 10 -4.69 1.14 -7.98
CA ALA A 10 -5.86 0.92 -7.13
C ALA A 10 -5.58 -0.11 -6.02
N GLY A 11 -4.93 -1.22 -6.35
CA GLY A 11 -4.52 -2.24 -5.37
C GLY A 11 -3.58 -1.67 -4.32
N GLU A 12 -2.45 -1.12 -4.76
CA GLU A 12 -1.44 -0.51 -3.87
C GLU A 12 -2.06 0.59 -2.99
N THR A 13 -2.97 1.40 -3.55
CA THR A 13 -3.69 2.44 -2.79
C THR A 13 -4.57 1.85 -1.72
N HIS A 14 -5.34 0.80 -2.02
CA HIS A 14 -6.12 0.11 -1.00
C HIS A 14 -5.23 -0.46 0.10
N GLU A 15 -4.08 -1.03 -0.27
CA GLU A 15 -3.13 -1.62 0.68
C GLU A 15 -2.55 -0.59 1.66
N TYR A 16 -2.05 0.56 1.19
CA TYR A 16 -1.45 1.56 2.10
C TYR A 16 -2.45 2.46 2.82
N THR A 17 -3.70 2.59 2.32
CA THR A 17 -4.69 3.49 2.94
C THR A 17 -5.64 2.79 3.91
N ASP A 18 -5.87 1.50 3.72
CA ASP A 18 -6.89 0.76 4.47
C ASP A 18 -6.36 -0.57 5.02
N MET A 19 -5.93 -1.49 4.15
CA MET A 19 -5.60 -2.86 4.54
C MET A 19 -4.47 -2.93 5.59
N TYR A 20 -3.28 -2.42 5.27
CA TYR A 20 -2.14 -2.48 6.19
C TYR A 20 -2.32 -1.63 7.45
N PRO A 21 -2.88 -0.40 7.39
CA PRO A 21 -3.25 0.34 8.60
C PRO A 21 -4.24 -0.42 9.49
N GLY A 22 -5.24 -1.09 8.91
CA GLY A 22 -6.21 -1.92 9.64
C GLY A 22 -5.54 -3.12 10.31
N MET A 23 -4.67 -3.83 9.59
CA MET A 23 -3.90 -4.95 10.12
C MET A 23 -2.92 -4.51 11.23
N ALA A 24 -2.24 -3.37 11.07
CA ALA A 24 -1.36 -2.82 12.10
C ALA A 24 -2.14 -2.51 13.38
N LYS A 25 -3.30 -1.86 13.25
CA LYS A 25 -4.18 -1.57 14.38
C LYS A 25 -4.62 -2.86 15.09
N GLN A 26 -5.09 -3.85 14.33
CA GLN A 26 -5.51 -5.14 14.91
C GLN A 26 -4.33 -5.84 15.63
N ALA A 27 -3.15 -5.86 15.03
CA ALA A 27 -1.95 -6.43 15.64
C ALA A 27 -1.59 -5.75 16.97
N ARG A 28 -1.71 -4.41 17.06
CA ARG A 28 -1.54 -3.68 18.34
C ARG A 28 -2.58 -4.09 19.38
N GLU A 29 -3.85 -4.20 18.99
CA GLU A 29 -4.94 -4.58 19.88
C GLU A 29 -4.76 -6.01 20.43
N GLU A 30 -4.14 -6.91 19.65
CA GLU A 30 -3.83 -8.28 20.03
C GLU A 30 -2.47 -8.42 20.77
N GLY A 31 -1.71 -7.32 20.94
CA GLY A 31 -0.43 -7.30 21.66
C GLY A 31 0.80 -7.71 20.82
N PHE A 32 0.67 -7.74 19.49
CA PHE A 32 1.75 -8.06 18.55
C PHE A 32 2.43 -6.79 18.01
N ASP A 33 3.14 -6.08 18.88
CA ASP A 33 3.74 -4.79 18.56
C ASP A 33 4.72 -4.82 17.37
N GLU A 34 5.60 -5.83 17.31
CA GLU A 34 6.56 -5.97 16.21
C GLU A 34 5.85 -6.24 14.87
N ILE A 35 4.76 -7.01 14.88
CA ILE A 35 3.98 -7.30 13.66
C ILE A 35 3.27 -6.02 13.18
N ALA A 36 2.76 -5.21 14.10
CA ALA A 36 2.18 -3.92 13.77
C ALA A 36 3.20 -2.97 13.10
N ASP A 37 4.43 -2.90 13.63
CA ASP A 37 5.53 -2.12 13.03
C ASP A 37 5.86 -2.60 11.60
N TRP A 38 5.80 -3.90 11.36
CA TRP A 38 5.96 -4.48 10.03
C TRP A 38 4.84 -4.06 9.08
N PHE A 39 3.57 -4.12 9.50
CA PHE A 39 2.45 -3.66 8.68
C PHE A 39 2.53 -2.17 8.35
N GLU A 40 2.95 -1.32 9.29
CA GLU A 40 3.19 0.11 9.02
C GLU A 40 4.34 0.33 8.02
N THR A 41 5.35 -0.55 8.04
CA THR A 41 6.46 -0.51 7.08
C THR A 41 5.99 -0.93 5.68
N LEU A 42 5.15 -1.96 5.58
CA LEU A 42 4.53 -2.39 4.32
C LEU A 42 3.66 -1.28 3.73
N ALA A 43 2.80 -0.63 4.53
CA ALA A 43 2.01 0.51 4.06
C ALA A 43 2.88 1.62 3.44
N LYS A 44 4.06 1.91 4.00
CA LYS A 44 5.00 2.89 3.41
C LYS A 44 5.58 2.41 2.08
N ALA A 45 5.83 1.12 1.93
CA ALA A 45 6.31 0.53 0.68
C ALA A 45 5.25 0.62 -0.43
N GLU A 46 3.99 0.25 -0.14
CA GLU A 46 2.92 0.27 -1.15
C GLU A 46 2.57 1.70 -1.57
N LYS A 47 2.69 2.68 -0.67
CA LYS A 47 2.61 4.10 -1.04
C LYS A 47 3.68 4.50 -2.06
N SER A 48 4.89 3.96 -1.93
CA SER A 48 5.97 4.18 -2.89
C SER A 48 5.68 3.50 -4.23
N HIS A 49 5.15 2.27 -4.21
CA HIS A 49 4.75 1.54 -5.41
C HIS A 49 3.64 2.27 -6.18
N ALA A 50 2.55 2.66 -5.50
CA ALA A 50 1.47 3.46 -6.09
C ALA A 50 2.01 4.73 -6.77
N GLY A 51 2.92 5.45 -6.11
CA GLY A 51 3.55 6.65 -6.69
C GLY A 51 4.42 6.36 -7.92
N ARG A 52 5.12 5.21 -7.97
CA ARG A 52 5.91 4.79 -9.13
C ARG A 52 5.01 4.38 -10.30
N PHE A 53 3.92 3.67 -10.03
CA PHE A 53 2.96 3.28 -11.06
C PHE A 53 2.20 4.48 -11.61
N GLN A 54 1.84 5.45 -10.77
CA GLN A 54 1.25 6.71 -11.22
C GLN A 54 2.20 7.44 -12.17
N LYS A 55 3.47 7.60 -11.79
CA LYS A 55 4.48 8.20 -12.68
C LYS A 55 4.64 7.43 -14.00
N ALA A 56 4.58 6.10 -13.97
CA ALA A 56 4.65 5.30 -15.18
C ALA A 56 3.43 5.53 -16.08
N LEU A 57 2.23 5.64 -15.50
CA LEU A 57 0.99 5.93 -16.22
C LEU A 57 1.03 7.33 -16.85
N ASP A 58 1.47 8.34 -16.09
CA ASP A 58 1.57 9.74 -16.56
C ASP A 58 2.55 9.90 -17.75
N ASN A 59 3.52 8.99 -17.89
CA ASN A 59 4.49 8.99 -19.00
C ASN A 59 4.07 8.09 -20.17
N LEU A 60 2.95 7.38 -20.05
CA LEU A 60 2.41 6.48 -21.08
C LEU A 60 1.36 7.18 -21.96
N ASP A 61 0.76 8.25 -21.45
CA ASP A 61 -0.23 9.09 -22.12
C ASP A 61 0.41 10.30 -22.84
#